data_AF-A0A954AQ52-F1
#
_entry.id   AF-A0A954AQ52-F1
#
_cell.length_a   1.000
_cell.length_b   1.000
_cell.length_c   1.000
_cell.angle_alpha   90.00
_cell.angle_beta   90.00
_cell.angle_gamma   90.00
#
_symmetry.space_group_name_H-M   'P 1'
#
loop_
_entity.id
_entity.type
_entity.pdbx_description
1 polymer ?
#
loop_
_entity_poly.entity_id
_entity_poly.type
_entity_poly.pdbx_seq_one_letter_code
_entity_poly.pdbx_strand_id
1 'polypeptide(L)'
;MISFFARLFGKKRPNRAREGSPEFEAILTQAMQDNGIHEAFRETVRRLVFEDGDGWRRCCGSGCDPCVEQFARAVDAIRRQTAGRV
;
A
#
# COMPACT_ATOMS: atom_id res chain seq x y z
N MET A 1 0.08 -0.66 31.68
CA MET A 1 0.16 0.24 30.51
C MET A 1 -0.27 -0.51 29.26
N ILE A 2 -1.57 -0.73 29.13
CA ILE A 2 -2.20 -1.47 28.03
C ILE A 2 -3.36 -0.60 27.58
N SER A 3 -3.33 -0.15 26.32
CA SER A 3 -4.48 0.25 25.48
C SER A 3 -4.07 1.38 24.53
N PHE A 4 -3.66 1.02 23.31
CA PHE A 4 -3.69 1.94 22.17
C PHE A 4 -4.45 1.24 21.03
N PHE A 5 -5.76 1.51 21.00
CA PHE A 5 -6.58 1.53 19.80
C PHE A 5 -6.76 0.25 18.98
N ALA A 6 -7.46 -0.71 19.58
CA ALA A 6 -8.46 -1.48 18.85
C ALA A 6 -9.63 -0.56 18.45
N ARG A 7 -9.56 0.03 17.25
CA ARG A 7 -10.68 0.69 16.54
C ARG A 7 -10.16 0.93 15.12
N LEU A 8 -10.54 0.13 14.11
CA LEU A 8 -11.69 0.40 13.26
C LEU A 8 -11.99 -0.86 12.39
N PHE A 9 -12.79 -1.79 12.91
CA PHE A 9 -13.59 -2.67 12.05
C PHE A 9 -14.80 -1.85 11.59
N GLY A 10 -14.82 -1.39 10.34
CA GLY A 10 -15.96 -0.57 9.91
C GLY A 10 -15.90 0.07 8.52
N LYS A 11 -15.29 -0.56 7.52
CA LYS A 11 -15.61 -0.27 6.11
C LYS A 11 -15.53 -1.57 5.33
N LYS A 12 -16.66 -1.98 4.77
CA LYS A 12 -16.79 -3.12 3.85
C LYS A 12 -15.89 -2.82 2.65
N ARG A 13 -14.63 -3.32 2.63
CA ARG A 13 -13.67 -3.06 1.54
C ARG A 13 -14.24 -3.68 0.25
N PRO A 14 -14.65 -2.91 -0.76
CA PRO A 14 -15.32 -3.45 -1.94
C PRO A 14 -14.39 -4.25 -2.88
N ASN A 15 -13.07 -4.32 -2.60
CA ASN A 15 -12.07 -4.84 -3.54
C ASN A 15 -11.19 -6.00 -3.02
N ARG A 16 -11.57 -6.67 -1.92
CA ARG A 16 -10.78 -7.79 -1.34
C ARG A 16 -10.59 -8.99 -2.28
N ALA A 17 -11.48 -9.19 -3.24
CA ALA A 17 -11.37 -10.28 -4.21
C ALA A 17 -10.13 -10.15 -5.13
N ARG A 18 -9.64 -8.92 -5.35
CA ARG A 18 -8.44 -8.65 -6.14
C ARG A 18 -7.15 -8.61 -5.31
N GLU A 19 -7.23 -8.37 -4.00
CA GLU A 19 -6.09 -8.20 -3.06
C GLU A 19 -5.19 -9.44 -2.90
N GLY A 20 -5.65 -10.60 -3.35
CA GLY A 20 -4.89 -11.86 -3.29
C GLY A 20 -4.87 -12.63 -4.61
N SER A 21 -5.17 -11.99 -5.74
CA SER A 21 -5.01 -12.66 -7.04
C SER A 21 -3.51 -12.83 -7.36
N PRO A 22 -3.10 -13.91 -8.05
CA PRO A 22 -1.71 -14.09 -8.46
C PRO A 22 -1.19 -12.93 -9.31
N GLU A 23 -2.07 -12.32 -10.10
CA GLU A 23 -1.79 -11.11 -10.88
C GLU A 23 -1.48 -9.90 -9.99
N PHE A 24 -2.29 -9.68 -8.94
CA PHE A 24 -2.04 -8.61 -7.98
C PHE A 24 -0.73 -8.84 -7.23
N GLU A 25 -0.42 -10.07 -6.82
CA GLU A 25 0.87 -10.38 -6.19
C GLU A 25 2.06 -10.08 -7.09
N ALA A 26 1.95 -10.35 -8.39
CA ALA A 26 2.98 -10.03 -9.36
C ALA A 26 3.17 -8.52 -9.51
N ILE A 27 2.07 -7.76 -9.66
CA ILE A 27 2.09 -6.29 -9.75
C ILE A 27 2.66 -5.67 -8.47
N LEU A 28 2.26 -6.17 -7.30
CA LEU A 28 2.76 -5.73 -6.00
C LEU A 28 4.27 -5.95 -5.88
N THR A 29 4.73 -7.17 -6.20
CA THR A 29 6.16 -7.53 -6.13
C THR A 29 6.99 -6.66 -7.07
N GLN A 30 6.54 -6.50 -8.32
CA GLN A 30 7.22 -5.68 -9.31
C GLN A 30 7.30 -4.21 -8.85
N ALA A 31 6.18 -3.63 -8.42
CA ALA A 31 6.15 -2.24 -7.98
C ALA A 31 7.02 -1.97 -6.74
N MET A 32 7.14 -2.94 -5.83
CA MET A 32 8.05 -2.84 -4.69
C MET A 32 9.52 -2.86 -5.14
N GLN A 33 9.88 -3.78 -6.03
CA GLN A 33 11.24 -3.89 -6.57
C GLN A 33 11.64 -2.62 -7.33
N ASP A 34 10.77 -2.10 -8.19
CA ASP A 34 11.03 -0.90 -9.00
C ASP A 34 11.28 0.35 -8.13
N ASN A 35 10.76 0.38 -6.90
CA ASN A 35 10.90 1.50 -5.97
C ASN A 35 11.90 1.23 -4.84
N GLY A 36 12.62 0.10 -4.88
CA GLY A 36 13.60 -0.28 -3.86
C GLY A 36 12.98 -0.58 -2.49
N ILE A 37 11.70 -0.95 -2.44
CA ILE A 37 11.01 -1.28 -1.20
C ILE A 37 11.31 -2.73 -0.83
N HIS A 38 11.86 -2.94 0.37
CA HIS A 38 12.16 -4.28 0.85
C HIS A 38 10.88 -5.11 1.06
N GLU A 39 10.97 -6.42 0.82
CA GLU A 39 9.89 -7.40 0.95
C GLU A 39 9.17 -7.37 2.30
N ALA A 40 9.90 -7.04 3.38
CA ALA A 40 9.35 -6.89 4.72
C ALA A 40 8.21 -5.86 4.82
N PHE A 41 8.13 -4.92 3.87
CA PHE A 41 7.07 -3.91 3.81
C PHE A 41 5.87 -4.32 2.94
N ARG A 42 5.83 -5.55 2.40
CA ARG A 42 4.75 -6.02 1.51
C ARG A 42 3.37 -5.78 2.09
N GLU A 43 3.15 -6.22 3.32
CA GLU A 43 1.85 -6.06 4.00
C GLU A 43 1.48 -4.58 4.22
N THR A 44 2.49 -3.72 4.42
CA THR A 44 2.27 -2.27 4.52
C THR A 44 1.83 -1.70 3.19
N VAL A 45 2.55 -2.00 2.09
CA VAL A 45 2.19 -1.54 0.75
C VAL A 45 0.80 -2.04 0.36
N ARG A 46 0.52 -3.33 0.57
CA ARG A 46 -0.80 -3.94 0.32
C ARG A 46 -1.89 -3.16 1.03
N ARG A 47 -1.73 -2.88 2.34
CA ARG A 47 -2.72 -2.10 3.10
C ARG A 47 -2.94 -0.70 2.51
N LEU A 48 -1.86 0.00 2.16
CA LEU A 48 -1.92 1.36 1.61
C LEU A 48 -2.60 1.42 0.24
N VAL A 49 -2.44 0.39 -0.61
CA VAL A 49 -3.13 0.31 -1.90
C VAL A 49 -4.65 0.40 -1.73
N PHE A 50 -5.20 -0.29 -0.73
CA PHE A 50 -6.65 -0.36 -0.45
C PHE A 50 -7.14 0.67 0.57
N GLU A 51 -6.27 1.53 1.09
CA GLU A 51 -6.67 2.57 2.02
C GLU A 51 -7.37 3.71 1.27
N ASP A 52 -8.61 4.03 1.67
CA ASP A 52 -9.36 5.16 1.13
C ASP A 52 -8.75 6.46 1.65
N GLY A 53 -7.92 7.08 0.81
CA GLY A 53 -7.32 8.39 1.07
C GLY A 53 -5.80 8.38 1.08
N ASP A 54 -5.25 9.59 0.92
CA ASP A 54 -3.81 9.82 0.76
C ASP A 54 -3.19 10.51 1.99
N GLY A 55 -3.86 10.44 3.15
CA GLY A 55 -3.41 11.08 4.39
C GLY A 55 -2.08 10.57 4.92
N TRP A 56 -1.70 9.35 4.54
CA TRP A 56 -0.41 8.70 4.83
C TRP A 56 0.73 9.25 3.97
N ARG A 57 0.47 9.95 2.86
CA ARG A 57 1.50 10.49 1.95
C ARG A 57 2.26 11.70 2.51
N ARG A 58 2.06 12.03 3.78
CA ARG A 58 2.72 13.18 4.40
C ARG A 58 4.19 12.87 4.67
N CYS A 59 5.05 13.42 3.83
CA CYS A 59 6.49 13.44 4.07
C CYS A 59 6.80 14.42 5.20
N CYS A 60 7.54 13.96 6.20
CA CYS A 60 8.02 14.80 7.30
C CYS A 60 9.27 15.64 6.92
N GLY A 61 9.80 15.47 5.71
CA GLY A 61 11.01 16.16 5.24
C GLY A 61 12.33 15.58 5.79
N SER A 62 12.28 14.43 6.47
CA SER A 62 13.44 13.75 7.06
C SER A 62 13.86 12.51 6.26
N GLY A 63 15.06 11.99 6.53
CA GLY A 63 15.61 10.79 5.87
C GLY A 63 15.01 9.47 6.37
N CYS A 64 13.70 9.28 6.21
CA CYS A 64 13.05 8.00 6.50
C CYS A 64 13.41 6.96 5.43
N ASP A 65 13.66 5.72 5.85
CA ASP A 65 13.86 4.57 4.96
C ASP A 65 12.88 3.44 5.32
N PRO A 66 11.99 3.01 4.40
CA PRO A 66 11.75 3.59 3.07
C PRO A 66 11.05 4.95 3.16
N CYS A 67 11.41 5.85 2.27
CA CYS A 67 10.79 7.17 2.18
C CYS A 67 9.31 7.01 1.83
N VAL A 68 8.46 7.86 2.42
CA VAL A 68 7.01 7.86 2.11
C VAL A 68 6.74 8.10 0.63
N GLU A 69 7.64 8.79 -0.07
CA GLU A 69 7.56 8.97 -1.52
C GLU A 69 7.75 7.65 -2.28
N GLN A 70 8.61 6.75 -1.81
CA GLN A 70 8.78 5.43 -2.42
C GLN A 70 7.48 4.62 -2.28
N PHE A 71 6.89 4.63 -1.08
CA PHE A 71 5.56 4.04 -0.87
C PHE A 71 4.50 4.68 -1.76
N ALA A 72 4.47 6.00 -1.88
CA ALA A 72 3.54 6.75 -2.72
C ALA A 72 3.62 6.32 -4.19
N ARG A 73 4.84 6.23 -4.74
CA ARG A 73 5.11 5.82 -6.11
C ARG A 73 4.71 4.36 -6.37
N ALA A 74 5.05 3.45 -5.45
CA ALA A 74 4.67 2.05 -5.57
C ALA A 74 3.14 1.87 -5.53
N VAL A 75 2.46 2.52 -4.58
CA VAL A 75 1.00 2.47 -4.46
C VAL A 75 0.32 3.06 -5.70
N ASP A 76 0.80 4.18 -6.23
CA ASP A 76 0.26 4.76 -7.47
C ASP A 76 0.45 3.83 -8.67
N ALA A 77 1.61 3.19 -8.79
CA ALA A 77 1.86 2.23 -9.86
C ALA A 77 0.88 1.05 -9.80
N ILE A 78 0.65 0.49 -8.61
CA ILE A 78 -0.29 -0.62 -8.41
C ILE A 78 -1.72 -0.18 -8.71
N ARG A 79 -2.15 0.98 -8.18
CA ARG A 79 -3.49 1.53 -8.42
C ARG A 79 -3.75 1.79 -9.91
N ARG A 80 -2.78 2.34 -10.65
CA ARG A 80 -2.91 2.56 -12.10
C ARG A 80 -3.06 1.24 -12.87
N GLN A 81 -2.22 0.25 -12.57
CA GLN A 81 -2.26 -1.06 -13.25
C GLN A 81 -3.54 -1.85 -12.94
N THR A 82 -4.08 -1.69 -11.74
CA THR A 82 -5.31 -2.38 -11.31
C THR A 82 -6.60 -1.63 -11.70
N ALA A 83 -6.53 -0.31 -11.90
CA ALA A 83 -7.65 0.51 -12.36
C ALA A 83 -7.79 0.57 -13.90
N GLY A 84 -6.68 0.51 -14.65
CA GLY A 84 -6.66 0.58 -16.11
C GLY A 84 -7.08 -0.70 -16.85
N ARG A 85 -7.57 -1.72 -16.13
CA ARG A 85 -7.97 -3.02 -16.67
C ARG A 85 -9.48 -3.24 -16.52
N VAL A 86 -10.24 -2.31 -17.10
CA VAL A 86 -11.71 -2.34 -17.28
C VAL A 86 -12.01 -2.30 -18.76
#